data_AF-A0A103YDN0-F1
#
_entry.id   AF-A0A103YDN0-F1
#
_cell.length_a   1.000
_cell.length_b   1.000
_cell.length_c   1.000
_cell.angle_alpha   90.00
_cell.angle_beta   90.00
_cell.angle_gamma   90.00
#
_symmetry.space_group_name_H-M   'P 1'
#
loop_
_entity.id
_entity.type
_entity.pdbx_description
1 polymer ?
#
loop_
_entity_poly.entity_id
_entity_poly.type
_entity_poly.pdbx_seq_one_letter_code
_entity_poly.pdbx_strand_id
1 'polypeptide(L)'
;MPVHHYWPVRMDGKCRSIKFAVDWGNNHKQKAQRIGRAGSRFIQEDLKMDHVYDYMFHLLNGYSKLLKYKPVVPRNAIEICSETMACNSEGIAKRFMKESIVKGPADFRPCTMPPPYDPQTLNSILERKMNSIKQVEKRENEFFGEHKF
;
A
#
# COMPACT_ATOMS: atom_id res chain seq x y z
N MET A 1 -0.23 -8.76 3.29
CA MET A 1 -0.50 -9.74 4.36
C MET A 1 0.84 -10.25 4.89
N PRO A 2 1.09 -10.22 6.22
CA PRO A 2 2.33 -10.73 6.79
C PRO A 2 2.57 -12.18 6.39
N VAL A 3 3.84 -12.59 6.28
CA VAL A 3 4.33 -13.92 5.85
C VAL A 3 3.85 -14.42 4.47
N HIS A 4 3.05 -13.62 3.76
CA HIS A 4 2.62 -13.87 2.38
C HIS A 4 3.21 -12.82 1.43
N HIS A 5 3.01 -11.52 1.70
CA HIS A 5 3.54 -10.43 0.87
C HIS A 5 4.81 -9.77 1.45
N TYR A 6 5.01 -9.89 2.77
CA TYR A 6 6.14 -9.27 3.46
C TYR A 6 6.46 -9.99 4.78
N TRP A 7 7.66 -9.78 5.30
CA TRP A 7 8.04 -10.23 6.65
C TRP A 7 7.81 -9.11 7.67
N PRO A 8 7.02 -9.32 8.74
CA PRO A 8 6.80 -8.30 9.76
C PRO A 8 8.03 -8.12 10.64
N VAL A 9 8.34 -6.88 11.00
CA VAL A 9 9.44 -6.51 11.91
C VAL A 9 8.85 -5.77 13.09
N ARG A 10 9.27 -6.13 14.30
CA ARG A 10 8.84 -5.47 15.53
C ARG A 10 9.40 -4.05 15.61
N MET A 11 8.59 -3.13 16.11
CA MET A 11 9.02 -1.74 16.32
C MET A 11 9.86 -1.62 17.59
N ASP A 12 9.44 -2.32 18.65
CA ASP A 12 10.24 -2.55 19.84
C ASP A 12 11.37 -3.55 19.52
N GLY A 13 12.61 -3.22 19.86
CA GLY A 13 13.74 -4.13 19.59
C GLY A 13 14.01 -4.37 18.10
N LYS A 14 13.76 -3.38 17.23
CA LYS A 14 13.88 -3.47 15.76
C LYS A 14 15.15 -4.18 15.27
N CYS A 15 16.32 -3.89 15.83
CA CYS A 15 17.59 -4.52 15.42
C CYS A 15 17.58 -6.05 15.66
N ARG A 16 17.04 -6.49 16.80
CA ARG A 16 16.89 -7.90 17.16
C ARG A 16 15.93 -8.61 16.20
N SER A 17 14.79 -7.97 15.92
CA SER A 17 13.79 -8.51 15.00
C SER A 17 14.31 -8.59 13.56
N ILE A 18 15.06 -7.58 13.09
CA ILE A 18 15.73 -7.61 11.78
C ILE A 18 16.77 -8.74 11.74
N LYS A 19 17.61 -8.88 12.77
CA LYS A 19 18.60 -9.97 12.83
C LYS A 19 17.93 -11.33 12.68
N PHE A 20 16.86 -11.58 13.44
CA PHE A 20 16.09 -12.82 13.32
C PHE A 20 15.49 -13.01 11.93
N ALA A 21 14.91 -11.95 11.34
CA ALA A 21 14.35 -12.03 9.99
C ALA A 21 15.40 -12.41 8.93
N VAL A 22 16.60 -11.84 9.04
CA VAL A 22 17.74 -12.14 8.14
C VAL A 22 18.21 -13.58 8.33
N ASP A 23 18.45 -14.00 9.58
CA ASP A 23 18.91 -15.37 9.90
C ASP A 23 17.86 -16.40 9.44
N TRP A 24 16.58 -16.14 9.70
CA TRP A 24 15.47 -16.99 9.22
C TRP A 24 15.42 -17.05 7.70
N GLY A 25 15.55 -15.90 7.02
CA GLY A 25 15.51 -15.81 5.55
C GLY A 25 16.67 -16.55 4.89
N ASN A 26 17.87 -16.44 5.46
CA ASN A 26 19.06 -17.15 5.00
C ASN A 26 18.91 -18.67 5.13
N ASN A 27 18.24 -19.14 6.20
CA ASN A 27 17.95 -20.56 6.42
C ASN A 27 16.71 -21.06 5.66
N HIS A 28 15.86 -20.16 5.12
CA HIS A 28 14.62 -20.50 4.42
C HIS A 28 14.51 -19.82 3.04
N LYS A 29 15.61 -19.86 2.26
CA LYS A 29 15.74 -19.12 0.99
C LYS A 29 14.55 -19.25 0.05
N GLN A 30 14.03 -20.47 -0.15
CA GLN A 30 12.87 -20.68 -1.03
C GLN A 30 11.59 -20.01 -0.51
N LYS A 31 11.34 -20.06 0.81
CA LYS A 31 10.17 -19.39 1.42
C LYS A 31 10.33 -17.87 1.34
N ALA A 32 11.51 -17.35 1.66
CA ALA A 32 11.82 -15.93 1.54
C ALA A 32 11.63 -15.43 0.11
N GLN A 33 12.10 -16.17 -0.89
CA GLN A 33 11.91 -15.83 -2.31
C GLN A 33 10.43 -15.83 -2.71
N ARG A 34 9.63 -16.80 -2.23
CA ARG A 34 8.18 -16.82 -2.50
C ARG A 34 7.48 -15.59 -1.91
N ILE A 35 7.80 -15.21 -0.68
CA ILE A 35 7.24 -13.99 -0.05
C ILE A 35 7.63 -12.76 -0.86
N GLY A 36 8.90 -12.63 -1.24
CA GLY A 36 9.38 -11.51 -2.05
C GLY A 36 8.66 -11.42 -3.40
N ARG A 37 8.52 -12.55 -4.12
CA ARG A 37 7.80 -12.61 -5.40
C ARG A 37 6.32 -12.25 -5.25
N ALA A 38 5.64 -12.77 -4.21
CA ALA A 38 4.24 -12.45 -3.97
C ALA A 38 4.04 -10.97 -3.61
N GLY A 39 4.95 -10.38 -2.82
CA GLY A 39 4.96 -8.95 -2.54
C GLY A 39 5.19 -8.10 -3.79
N SER A 40 6.19 -8.43 -4.59
CA SER A 40 6.47 -7.72 -5.85
C SER A 40 5.30 -7.82 -6.83
N ARG A 41 4.70 -9.01 -6.97
CA ARG A 41 3.52 -9.21 -7.83
C ARG A 41 2.35 -8.32 -7.40
N PHE A 42 2.04 -8.30 -6.11
CA PHE A 42 0.98 -7.44 -5.57
C PHE A 42 1.21 -5.96 -5.92
N ILE A 43 2.44 -5.46 -5.80
CA ILE A 43 2.74 -4.06 -6.14
C ILE A 43 2.60 -3.82 -7.66
N GLN A 44 3.05 -4.75 -8.49
CA GLN A 44 3.04 -4.60 -9.95
C GLN A 44 1.64 -4.75 -10.56
N GLU A 45 0.84 -5.67 -10.02
CA GLU A 45 -0.46 -6.05 -10.61
C GLU A 45 -1.62 -5.35 -9.89
N ASP A 46 -1.62 -5.37 -8.55
CA ASP A 46 -2.75 -4.88 -7.74
C ASP A 46 -2.60 -3.42 -7.28
N LEU A 47 -1.38 -2.84 -7.34
CA LEU A 47 -1.09 -1.44 -6.97
C LEU A 47 -0.51 -0.62 -8.13
N LYS A 48 -0.96 -0.91 -9.36
CA LYS A 48 -0.61 -0.13 -10.55
C LYS A 48 -1.30 1.24 -10.56
N MET A 49 -0.73 2.18 -11.31
CA MET A 49 -1.23 3.57 -11.39
C MET A 49 -2.70 3.66 -11.84
N ASP A 50 -3.16 2.77 -12.74
CA ASP A 50 -4.57 2.69 -13.13
C ASP A 50 -5.48 2.54 -11.89
N HIS A 51 -5.13 1.62 -11.00
CA HIS A 51 -5.90 1.36 -9.78
C HIS A 51 -5.81 2.51 -8.77
N VAL A 52 -4.69 3.23 -8.73
CA VAL A 52 -4.55 4.44 -7.90
C VAL A 52 -5.49 5.54 -8.40
N TYR A 53 -5.49 5.81 -9.71
CA TYR A 53 -6.37 6.83 -10.29
C TYR A 53 -7.85 6.45 -10.19
N ASP A 54 -8.19 5.18 -10.46
CA ASP A 54 -9.55 4.66 -10.26
C ASP A 54 -10.00 4.86 -8.82
N TYR A 55 -9.17 4.47 -7.84
CA TYR A 55 -9.49 4.64 -6.42
C TYR A 55 -9.70 6.12 -6.04
N MET A 56 -8.82 7.02 -6.51
CA MET A 56 -8.95 8.46 -6.27
C MET A 56 -10.27 9.01 -6.84
N PHE A 57 -10.60 8.65 -8.07
CA PHE A 57 -11.84 9.06 -8.72
C PHE A 57 -13.07 8.60 -7.91
N HIS A 58 -13.11 7.32 -7.53
CA HIS A 58 -14.22 6.78 -6.76
C HIS A 58 -14.33 7.39 -5.37
N LEU A 59 -13.21 7.63 -4.68
CA LEU A 59 -13.19 8.27 -3.37
C LEU A 59 -13.76 9.69 -3.44
N LEU A 60 -13.29 10.51 -4.39
CA LEU A 60 -13.76 11.89 -4.57
C LEU A 60 -15.24 11.93 -4.98
N ASN A 61 -15.67 11.03 -5.87
CA ASN A 61 -17.07 10.91 -6.28
C ASN A 61 -17.99 10.39 -5.16
N GLY A 62 -17.48 9.51 -4.28
CA GLY A 62 -18.20 9.08 -3.10
C GLY A 62 -18.34 10.21 -2.08
N TYR A 63 -17.24 10.93 -1.83
CA TYR A 63 -17.20 12.05 -0.90
C TYR A 63 -18.10 13.22 -1.33
N SER A 64 -18.12 13.55 -2.63
CA SER A 64 -18.93 14.66 -3.15
C SER A 64 -20.43 14.49 -2.85
N LYS A 65 -20.92 13.24 -2.78
CA LYS A 65 -22.32 12.92 -2.42
C LYS A 65 -22.66 13.23 -0.96
N LEU A 66 -21.67 13.36 -0.09
CA LEU A 66 -21.85 13.70 1.33
C LEU A 66 -21.99 15.21 1.54
N LEU A 67 -21.69 16.03 0.53
CA LEU A 67 -21.75 17.48 0.64
C LEU A 67 -23.20 17.94 0.83
N LYS A 68 -23.45 18.66 1.92
CA LYS A 68 -24.76 19.24 2.26
C LYS A 68 -24.95 20.67 1.75
N TYR A 69 -24.04 21.14 0.90
CA TYR A 69 -24.04 22.49 0.34
C TYR A 69 -23.60 22.44 -1.12
N LYS A 70 -23.91 23.51 -1.87
CA LYS A 70 -23.44 23.69 -3.24
C LYS A 70 -22.03 24.32 -3.21
N PRO A 71 -20.98 23.64 -3.68
CA PRO A 71 -19.64 24.22 -3.74
C PRO A 71 -19.60 25.46 -4.64
N VAL A 72 -18.84 26.47 -4.22
CA VAL A 72 -18.57 27.69 -4.99
C VAL A 72 -17.07 27.94 -4.98
N VAL A 73 -16.53 28.36 -6.12
CA VAL A 73 -15.09 28.68 -6.25
C VAL A 73 -14.77 29.93 -5.41
N PRO A 74 -13.83 29.86 -4.45
CA PRO A 74 -13.41 31.02 -3.67
C PRO A 74 -12.74 32.09 -4.54
N ARG A 75 -12.90 33.38 -4.18
CA ARG A 75 -12.33 34.51 -4.96
C ARG A 75 -10.81 34.44 -5.18
N ASN A 76 -10.09 33.88 -4.22
CA ASN A 76 -8.62 33.78 -4.26
C ASN A 76 -8.15 32.37 -4.66
N ALA A 77 -9.02 31.55 -5.23
CA ALA A 77 -8.62 30.24 -5.74
C ALA A 77 -7.68 30.42 -6.92
N ILE A 78 -6.56 29.70 -6.89
CA ILE A 78 -5.63 29.60 -8.02
C ILE A 78 -5.97 28.33 -8.77
N GLU A 79 -6.25 28.46 -10.07
CA GLU A 79 -6.47 27.31 -10.93
C GLU A 79 -5.17 26.52 -11.10
N ILE A 80 -5.27 25.19 -10.94
CA ILE A 80 -4.18 24.25 -11.21
C ILE A 80 -4.59 23.40 -12.39
N CYS A 81 -3.79 23.45 -13.47
CA CYS A 81 -3.98 22.64 -14.66
C CYS A 81 -2.97 21.48 -14.65
N SER A 82 -3.28 20.39 -15.37
CA SER A 82 -2.37 19.25 -15.50
C SER A 82 -1.00 19.64 -16.04
N GLU A 83 -0.97 20.60 -16.94
CA GLU A 83 0.22 21.14 -17.60
C GLU A 83 1.09 21.92 -16.61
N THR A 84 0.46 22.56 -15.62
CA THR A 84 1.15 23.41 -14.64
C THR A 84 1.53 22.68 -13.36
N MET A 85 0.97 21.51 -13.08
CA MET A 85 1.30 20.70 -11.90
C MET A 85 2.81 20.39 -11.78
N ALA A 86 3.48 20.10 -12.90
CA ALA A 86 4.90 19.79 -12.90
C ALA A 86 5.82 21.03 -12.93
N CYS A 87 5.28 22.25 -13.08
CA CYS A 87 6.08 23.47 -13.32
C CYS A 87 7.04 23.78 -12.17
N ASN A 88 6.56 23.68 -10.93
CA ASN A 88 7.31 23.98 -9.71
C ASN A 88 8.22 22.83 -9.25
N SER A 89 8.23 21.70 -9.96
CA SER A 89 9.06 20.55 -9.64
C SER A 89 10.34 20.55 -10.47
N GLU A 90 11.41 19.97 -9.92
CA GLU A 90 12.72 19.85 -10.56
C GLU A 90 13.23 18.41 -10.55
N GLY A 91 14.26 18.15 -11.37
CA GLY A 91 14.96 16.87 -11.43
C GLY A 91 14.05 15.67 -11.71
N ILE A 92 14.26 14.60 -10.94
CA ILE A 92 13.57 13.31 -11.11
C ILE A 92 12.06 13.43 -10.84
N ALA A 93 11.67 14.28 -9.88
CA ALA A 93 10.25 14.51 -9.57
C ALA A 93 9.52 15.11 -10.78
N LYS A 94 10.12 16.12 -11.43
CA LYS A 94 9.55 16.71 -12.65
C LYS A 94 9.39 15.71 -13.77
N ARG A 95 10.38 14.84 -13.95
CA ARG A 95 10.33 13.78 -14.97
C ARG A 95 9.16 12.84 -14.71
N PHE A 96 9.03 12.30 -13.50
CA PHE A 96 7.95 11.38 -13.17
C PHE A 96 6.57 12.04 -13.21
N MET A 97 6.44 13.30 -12.77
CA MET A 97 5.19 14.04 -12.88
C MET A 97 4.77 14.20 -14.34
N LYS A 98 5.70 14.56 -15.24
CA LYS A 98 5.43 14.68 -16.68
C LYS A 98 5.08 13.34 -17.33
N GLU A 99 5.80 12.28 -16.99
CA GLU A 99 5.52 10.92 -17.49
C GLU A 99 4.16 10.39 -17.02
N SER A 100 3.67 10.86 -15.87
CA SER A 100 2.38 10.46 -15.30
C SER A 100 1.20 11.29 -15.81
N ILE A 101 1.42 12.29 -16.68
CA ILE A 101 0.34 13.10 -17.25
C ILE A 101 -0.53 12.21 -18.16
N VAL A 102 -1.79 12.10 -17.80
CA VAL A 102 -2.81 11.43 -18.60
C VAL A 102 -3.15 12.32 -19.80
N LYS A 103 -2.96 11.82 -21.02
CA LYS A 103 -3.11 12.59 -22.27
C LYS A 103 -4.55 12.73 -22.76
N GLY A 104 -5.50 12.05 -22.11
CA GLY A 104 -6.89 12.06 -22.50
C GLY A 104 -7.73 11.15 -21.59
N PRO A 105 -9.07 11.22 -21.69
CA PRO A 105 -9.94 10.33 -20.96
C PRO A 105 -9.65 8.86 -21.33
N ALA A 106 -9.86 7.96 -20.39
CA ALA A 106 -9.80 6.53 -20.68
C ALA A 106 -10.90 6.14 -21.68
N ASP A 107 -10.56 5.35 -22.69
CA ASP A 107 -11.52 4.80 -23.67
C ASP A 107 -12.44 3.73 -23.08
N PHE A 108 -12.13 3.27 -21.87
CA PHE A 108 -12.91 2.30 -21.12
C PHE A 108 -13.67 2.98 -19.97
N ARG A 109 -14.80 2.38 -19.59
CA ARG A 109 -15.60 2.88 -18.47
C ARG A 109 -14.80 2.82 -17.17
N PRO A 110 -15.02 3.76 -16.22
CA PRO A 110 -14.44 3.66 -14.88
C PRO A 110 -14.69 2.27 -14.30
N CYS A 111 -13.71 1.72 -13.59
CA CYS A 111 -13.87 0.43 -12.95
C CYS A 111 -15.08 0.45 -11.98
N THR A 112 -15.63 -0.70 -11.64
CA THR A 112 -16.60 -0.76 -10.53
C THR A 112 -15.81 -1.12 -9.29
N MET A 113 -15.68 -0.16 -8.35
CA MET A 113 -15.11 -0.48 -7.04
C MET A 113 -15.89 -1.62 -6.42
N PRO A 114 -15.20 -2.65 -5.90
CA PRO A 114 -15.86 -3.68 -5.14
C PRO A 114 -16.59 -3.05 -3.95
N PRO A 115 -17.74 -3.62 -3.53
CA PRO A 115 -18.41 -3.14 -2.34
C PRO A 115 -17.45 -3.19 -1.14
N PRO A 116 -17.63 -2.31 -0.14
CA PRO A 116 -16.86 -2.40 1.09
C PRO A 116 -17.03 -3.80 1.69
N TYR A 117 -15.96 -4.30 2.31
CA TYR A 117 -16.04 -5.56 3.05
C TYR A 117 -17.14 -5.48 4.09
N ASP A 118 -17.96 -6.52 4.17
CA ASP A 118 -18.85 -6.68 5.30
C ASP A 118 -18.04 -6.82 6.60
N PRO A 119 -18.62 -6.49 7.76
CA PRO A 119 -17.89 -6.52 9.02
C PRO A 119 -17.23 -7.87 9.35
N GLN A 120 -17.85 -8.99 8.96
CA GLN A 120 -17.32 -10.32 9.26
C GLN A 120 -16.08 -10.61 8.41
N THR A 121 -16.16 -10.33 7.10
CA THR A 121 -15.01 -10.48 6.21
C THR A 121 -13.86 -9.57 6.63
N LEU A 122 -14.14 -8.30 6.96
CA LEU A 122 -13.11 -7.37 7.42
C LEU A 122 -12.42 -7.87 8.70
N ASN A 123 -13.20 -8.31 9.69
CA ASN A 123 -12.67 -8.86 10.93
C ASN A 123 -11.79 -10.09 10.66
N SER A 124 -12.22 -11.01 9.79
CA SER A 124 -11.42 -12.20 9.44
C SER A 124 -10.05 -11.84 8.85
N ILE A 125 -9.98 -10.77 8.03
CA ILE A 125 -8.74 -10.29 7.43
C ILE A 125 -7.81 -9.68 8.49
N LEU A 126 -8.37 -8.89 9.40
CA LEU A 126 -7.64 -8.26 10.50
C LEU A 126 -7.10 -9.31 11.49
N GLU A 127 -7.92 -10.28 11.86
CA GLU A 127 -7.52 -11.41 12.71
C GLU A 127 -6.42 -12.23 12.05
N ARG A 128 -6.56 -12.58 10.76
CA ARG A 128 -5.51 -13.28 10.01
C ARG A 128 -4.19 -12.50 10.07
N LYS A 129 -4.23 -11.18 9.84
CA LYS A 129 -3.05 -10.32 9.92
C LYS A 129 -2.41 -10.37 11.31
N MET A 130 -3.19 -10.20 12.38
CA MET A 130 -2.70 -10.22 13.76
C MET A 130 -2.11 -11.57 14.13
N ASN A 131 -2.80 -12.67 13.79
CA ASN A 131 -2.35 -14.02 14.08
C ASN A 131 -1.04 -14.35 13.36
N SER A 132 -0.86 -13.93 12.10
CA SER A 132 0.40 -14.09 11.39
C SER A 132 1.56 -13.32 12.05
N ILE A 133 1.32 -12.10 12.55
CA ILE A 133 2.33 -11.32 13.26
C ILE A 133 2.71 -12.00 14.57
N LYS A 134 1.73 -12.39 15.39
CA LYS A 134 1.95 -13.10 16.67
C LYS A 134 2.74 -14.39 16.49
N GLN A 135 2.50 -15.14 15.40
CA GLN A 135 3.29 -16.34 15.10
C GLN A 135 4.76 -16.03 14.82
N VAL A 136 5.06 -14.95 14.09
CA VAL A 136 6.45 -14.53 13.86
C VAL A 136 7.11 -14.08 15.15
N GLU A 137 6.41 -13.30 15.96
CA GLU A 137 6.91 -12.83 17.27
C GLU A 137 7.20 -13.99 18.22
N LYS A 138 6.34 -15.02 18.24
CA LYS A 138 6.56 -16.23 19.03
C LYS A 138 7.86 -16.93 18.60
N ARG A 139 8.06 -17.14 17.29
CA ARG A 139 9.29 -17.76 16.76
C ARG A 139 10.54 -16.92 17.05
N GLU A 140 10.43 -15.60 16.98
CA GLU A 140 11.53 -14.69 17.34
C GLU A 140 11.89 -14.84 18.82
N ASN A 141 10.89 -14.85 19.70
CA ASN A 141 11.11 -15.03 21.13
C ASN A 141 11.72 -16.40 21.46
N GLU A 142 11.27 -17.47 20.80
CA GLU A 142 11.84 -18.82 20.92
C GLU A 142 13.30 -18.85 20.46
N PHE A 143 13.59 -18.33 19.27
CA PHE A 143 14.94 -18.27 18.71
C PHE A 143 15.92 -17.63 19.69
N PHE A 144 15.62 -16.45 20.21
CA PHE A 144 16.51 -15.80 21.17
C PHE A 144 16.40 -16.33 22.61
N GLY A 145 15.32 -17.03 22.95
CA GLY A 145 15.16 -17.71 24.23
C GLY A 145 16.06 -18.94 24.33
N GLU A 146 16.22 -19.67 23.23
CA GLU A 146 17.11 -20.83 23.07
C GLU A 146 18.59 -20.42 22.95
N HIS A 147 18.88 -19.21 22.47
CA HIS A 147 20.24 -18.65 22.34
C HIS A 147 20.64 -17.73 23.49
N LYS A 148 20.10 -17.98 24.71
CA LYS A 148 20.59 -17.30 25.92
C LYS A 148 21.99 -17.84 26.26
N PHE A 149 22.99 -16.97 26.16
CA PHE A 149 24.29 -17.13 26.83
C PHE A 149 24.13 -16.84 28.32
#